data_AF-A0A2P5N5Y5-F1
#
_entry.id   AF-A0A2P5N5Y5-F1
#
_cell.length_a   1.000
_cell.length_b   1.000
_cell.length_c   1.000
_cell.angle_alpha   90.00
_cell.angle_beta   90.00
_cell.angle_gamma   90.00
#
_symmetry.space_group_name_H-M   'P 1'
#
loop_
_entity.id
_entity.type
_entity.pdbx_description
1 polymer ?
#
loop_
_entity_poly.entity_id
_entity_poly.type
_entity_poly.pdbx_seq_one_letter_code
_entity_poly.pdbx_strand_id
1 'polypeptide(L)'
;MKYALIAMLLFVNQLAFAEEAQKEEWNDTTLKEETIQKIQQAQYTYKKCVSDVMQKPEFAKLESRQATDAVIKQCEPTLSDMRKVYTDVQVPGEIADRHLKKLRIQVTRNVLQELMYAEAARKSGLPQ
;
A
#
# COMPACT_ATOMS: atom_id res chain seq x y z
N MET A 1 -57.02 1.58 -19.72
CA MET A 1 -55.91 2.45 -19.26
C MET A 1 -55.09 1.85 -18.10
N LYS A 2 -54.85 0.52 -18.05
CA LYS A 2 -54.03 -0.10 -16.97
C LYS A 2 -52.59 -0.40 -17.39
N TYR A 3 -52.37 -0.65 -18.68
CA TYR A 3 -51.03 -0.99 -19.21
C TYR A 3 -50.23 0.23 -19.69
N ALA A 4 -50.86 1.41 -19.78
CA ALA A 4 -50.21 2.64 -20.24
C ALA A 4 -49.11 3.13 -19.27
N LEU A 5 -49.35 3.00 -17.96
CA LEU A 5 -48.37 3.35 -16.93
C LEU A 5 -47.14 2.42 -16.96
N ILE A 6 -47.35 1.13 -17.21
CA ILE A 6 -46.27 0.14 -17.29
C ILE A 6 -45.42 0.37 -18.55
N ALA A 7 -46.05 0.68 -19.68
CA ALA A 7 -45.34 0.99 -20.91
C ALA A 7 -44.50 2.28 -20.79
N MET A 8 -45.00 3.29 -20.07
CA MET A 8 -44.28 4.55 -19.84
C MET A 8 -43.06 4.36 -18.94
N LEU A 9 -43.16 3.52 -17.90
CA LEU A 9 -42.04 3.22 -17.00
C LEU A 9 -40.90 2.45 -17.69
N LEU A 10 -41.22 1.59 -18.67
CA LEU A 10 -40.21 0.84 -19.42
C LEU A 10 -39.42 1.71 -20.41
N PHE A 11 -40.01 2.81 -20.92
CA PHE A 11 -39.31 3.75 -21.80
C PHE A 11 -38.34 4.67 -21.05
N VAL A 12 -38.63 5.02 -19.79
CA VAL A 12 -37.76 5.90 -18.99
C VAL A 12 -36.42 5.23 -18.63
N ASN A 13 -36.38 3.90 -18.51
CA ASN A 13 -35.14 3.15 -18.26
C ASN A 13 -34.14 3.19 -19.43
N GLN A 14 -34.55 3.56 -20.64
CA GLN A 14 -33.61 3.69 -21.77
C GLN A 14 -32.86 5.03 -21.81
N LEU A 15 -33.27 6.00 -20.98
CA LEU A 15 -32.60 7.29 -20.86
C LEU A 15 -31.69 7.38 -19.63
N ALA A 16 -31.57 6.29 -18.86
CA ALA A 16 -30.52 6.14 -17.85
C ALA A 16 -29.17 5.89 -18.54
N PHE A 17 -28.68 6.89 -19.27
CA PHE A 17 -27.25 7.00 -19.51
C PHE A 17 -26.64 7.27 -18.15
N ALA A 18 -25.98 6.26 -17.58
CA ALA A 18 -24.93 6.53 -16.62
C ALA A 18 -24.01 7.52 -17.35
N GLU A 19 -23.89 8.73 -16.83
CA GLU A 19 -22.81 9.63 -17.21
C GLU A 19 -21.55 8.82 -16.94
N GLU A 20 -20.98 8.22 -18.00
CA GLU A 20 -19.67 7.62 -17.94
C GLU A 20 -18.77 8.79 -17.60
N ALA A 21 -18.53 9.00 -16.29
CA ALA A 21 -17.52 9.91 -15.80
C ALA A 21 -16.32 9.69 -16.71
N GLN A 22 -15.96 10.72 -17.47
CA GLN A 22 -14.99 10.65 -18.57
C GLN A 22 -13.94 9.63 -18.19
N LYS A 23 -13.98 8.45 -18.82
CA LYS A 23 -12.99 7.40 -18.57
C LYS A 23 -11.67 8.09 -18.88
N GLU A 24 -10.89 8.44 -17.85
CA GLU A 24 -9.58 9.02 -18.06
C GLU A 24 -8.87 8.07 -19.01
N GLU A 25 -8.65 8.54 -20.23
CA GLU A 25 -8.12 7.72 -21.30
C GLU A 25 -6.74 7.28 -20.82
N TRP A 26 -6.59 5.99 -20.51
CA TRP A 26 -5.35 5.44 -19.98
C TRP A 26 -4.30 5.58 -21.08
N ASN A 27 -3.56 6.66 -21.01
CA ASN A 27 -2.37 6.85 -21.81
C ASN A 27 -1.35 5.87 -21.26
N ASP A 28 -0.91 4.91 -22.08
CA ASP A 28 0.12 3.96 -21.69
C ASP A 28 1.38 4.72 -21.28
N THR A 29 1.54 4.92 -19.97
CA THR A 29 2.71 5.60 -19.42
C THR A 29 3.81 4.55 -19.36
N THR A 30 4.68 4.56 -20.37
CA THR A 30 5.98 3.90 -20.19
C THR A 30 6.70 4.66 -19.10
N LEU A 31 6.76 4.08 -17.89
CA LEU A 31 7.57 4.63 -16.81
C LEU A 31 9.00 4.76 -17.32
N LYS A 32 9.50 6.00 -17.39
CA LYS A 32 10.88 6.25 -17.77
C LYS A 32 11.81 5.60 -16.76
N GLU A 33 13.00 5.21 -17.20
CA GLU A 33 14.03 4.61 -16.35
C GLU A 33 14.32 5.46 -15.10
N GLU A 34 14.36 6.79 -15.26
CA GLU A 34 14.51 7.74 -14.14
C GLU A 34 13.42 7.59 -13.07
N THR A 35 12.19 7.32 -13.48
CA THR A 35 11.03 7.15 -12.59
C THR A 35 11.10 5.81 -11.88
N ILE A 36 11.46 4.75 -12.62
CA ILE A 36 11.66 3.41 -12.06
C ILE A 36 12.74 3.46 -10.97
N GLN A 37 13.86 4.15 -11.24
CA GLN A 37 14.93 4.31 -10.27
C GLN A 37 14.49 5.10 -9.03
N LYS A 38 13.72 6.19 -9.19
CA LYS A 38 13.15 6.93 -8.04
C LYS A 38 12.23 6.05 -7.20
N ILE A 39 11.38 5.25 -7.84
CA ILE A 39 10.51 4.29 -7.17
C ILE A 39 11.33 3.24 -6.41
N GLN A 40 12.35 2.66 -7.03
CA GLN A 40 13.22 1.66 -6.41
C GLN A 40 13.99 2.25 -5.23
N GLN A 41 14.48 3.49 -5.36
CA GLN A 41 15.15 4.21 -4.28
C GLN A 41 14.20 4.45 -3.11
N ALA A 42 12.96 4.87 -3.38
CA ALA A 42 11.95 5.06 -2.34
C ALA A 42 11.58 3.74 -1.63
N GLN A 43 11.46 2.63 -2.39
CA GLN A 43 11.27 1.30 -1.83
C GLN A 43 12.42 0.87 -0.92
N TYR A 44 13.66 1.13 -1.38
CA TYR A 44 14.85 0.85 -0.59
C TYR A 44 14.84 1.65 0.71
N THR A 45 14.55 2.95 0.66
CA THR A 45 14.44 3.82 1.83
C THR A 45 13.42 3.31 2.84
N TYR A 46 12.23 2.88 2.39
CA TYR A 46 11.22 2.31 3.29
C TYR A 46 11.70 1.02 3.96
N LYS A 47 12.26 0.07 3.18
CA LYS A 47 12.80 -1.18 3.72
C LYS A 47 13.95 -0.94 4.69
N LYS A 48 14.82 0.03 4.38
CA LYS A 48 15.93 0.43 5.22
C LYS A 48 15.44 1.02 6.54
N CYS A 49 14.48 1.96 6.50
CA CYS A 49 13.85 2.50 7.72
C CYS A 49 13.36 1.36 8.62
N VAL A 50 12.64 0.40 8.04
CA VAL A 50 12.09 -0.72 8.79
C VAL A 50 13.19 -1.59 9.38
N SER A 51 14.24 -1.92 8.61
CA SER A 51 15.39 -2.68 9.11
C SER A 51 16.10 -1.95 10.26
N ASP A 52 16.37 -0.66 10.09
CA ASP A 52 17.11 0.15 11.06
C ASP A 52 16.30 0.31 12.36
N VAL A 53 14.98 0.53 12.24
CA VAL A 53 14.08 0.66 13.39
C VAL A 53 13.92 -0.68 14.11
N MET A 54 13.73 -1.79 13.39
CA MET A 54 13.58 -3.13 13.98
C MET A 54 14.77 -3.55 14.85
N GLN A 55 15.99 -3.10 14.50
CA GLN A 55 17.22 -3.41 15.24
C GLN A 55 17.37 -2.60 16.54
N LYS A 56 16.53 -1.59 16.78
CA LYS A 56 16.68 -0.77 17.98
C LYS A 56 16.31 -1.55 19.25
N PRO A 57 17.05 -1.36 20.34
CA PRO A 57 16.92 -2.18 21.55
C PRO A 57 15.57 -2.04 22.26
N GLU A 58 14.84 -0.93 22.05
CA GLU A 58 13.50 -0.75 22.63
C GLU A 58 12.49 -1.81 22.14
N PHE A 59 12.64 -2.32 20.92
CA PHE A 59 11.74 -3.33 20.36
C PHE A 59 12.10 -4.74 20.82
N ALA A 60 13.33 -4.98 21.27
CA ALA A 60 13.80 -6.28 21.74
C ALA A 60 13.09 -6.78 23.00
N LYS A 61 12.40 -5.90 23.74
CA LYS A 61 11.65 -6.25 24.96
C LYS A 61 10.15 -6.44 24.71
N LEU A 62 9.67 -6.04 23.54
CA LEU A 62 8.26 -6.13 23.18
C LEU A 62 7.93 -7.54 22.65
N GLU A 63 6.64 -7.87 22.65
CA GLU A 63 6.11 -9.02 21.93
C GLU A 63 6.13 -8.72 20.41
N SER A 64 6.40 -9.74 19.60
CA SER A 64 6.67 -9.61 18.17
C SER A 64 5.61 -8.83 17.39
N ARG A 65 4.30 -9.02 17.66
CA ARG A 65 3.24 -8.26 16.98
C ARG A 65 3.21 -6.81 17.41
N GLN A 66 3.37 -6.52 18.70
CA GLN A 66 3.45 -5.15 19.21
C GLN A 66 4.67 -4.40 18.64
N ALA A 67 5.82 -5.06 18.62
CA ALA A 67 7.03 -4.53 18.01
C ALA A 67 6.84 -4.28 16.52
N THR A 68 6.23 -5.22 15.79
CA THR A 68 5.95 -5.08 14.35
C THR A 68 5.08 -3.85 14.07
N ASP A 69 3.98 -3.67 14.81
CA ASP A 69 3.09 -2.53 14.61
C ASP A 69 3.81 -1.21 14.85
N ALA A 70 4.59 -1.11 15.94
CA ALA A 70 5.36 0.08 16.28
C ALA A 70 6.44 0.41 15.23
N VAL A 71 7.20 -0.59 14.77
CA VAL A 71 8.23 -0.45 13.73
C VAL A 71 7.61 0.07 12.43
N ILE A 72 6.54 -0.58 11.97
CA ILE A 72 5.88 -0.21 10.70
C ILE A 72 5.33 1.20 10.79
N LYS A 73 4.64 1.56 11.88
CA LYS A 73 4.07 2.89 12.10
C LYS A 73 5.12 3.99 12.08
N GLN A 74 6.30 3.74 12.65
CA GLN A 74 7.40 4.69 12.64
C GLN A 74 7.94 4.98 11.23
N CYS A 75 7.81 4.02 10.30
CA CYS A 75 8.26 4.15 8.92
C CYS A 75 7.17 4.57 7.92
N GLU A 76 5.91 4.72 8.34
CA GLU A 76 4.80 5.17 7.47
C GLU A 76 5.05 6.51 6.75
N PRO A 77 5.74 7.51 7.32
CA PRO A 77 6.09 8.73 6.59
C PRO A 77 6.88 8.47 5.30
N THR A 78 7.78 7.48 5.31
CA THR A 78 8.58 7.15 4.11
C THR A 78 7.75 6.47 3.01
N LEU A 79 6.66 5.78 3.36
CA LEU A 79 5.65 5.30 2.38
C LEU A 79 4.88 6.47 1.76
N SER A 80 4.59 7.52 2.55
CA SER A 80 3.94 8.73 2.05
C SER A 80 4.83 9.45 1.02
N ASP A 81 6.13 9.52 1.26
CA ASP A 81 7.08 10.10 0.30
C ASP A 81 7.16 9.27 -0.99
N MET A 82 7.10 7.93 -0.89
CA MET A 82 7.00 7.06 -2.07
C MET A 82 5.71 7.30 -2.87
N ARG A 83 4.60 7.64 -2.21
CA ARG A 83 3.35 8.02 -2.89
C ARG A 83 3.52 9.27 -3.75
N LYS A 84 4.28 10.27 -3.26
CA LYS A 84 4.57 11.51 -4.01
C LYS A 84 5.29 11.20 -5.32
N VAL A 85 6.25 10.27 -5.29
CA VAL A 85 6.98 9.83 -6.50
C VAL A 85 6.03 9.33 -7.59
N TYR A 86 4.96 8.60 -7.22
CA TYR A 86 3.95 8.15 -8.18
C TYR A 86 3.08 9.29 -8.71
N THR A 87 2.63 10.18 -7.83
CA THR A 87 1.75 11.28 -8.23
C THR A 87 2.47 12.32 -9.09
N ASP A 88 3.77 12.54 -8.85
CA ASP A 88 4.59 13.48 -9.63
C ASP A 88 4.74 13.05 -11.10
N VAL A 89 4.60 11.75 -11.38
CA VAL A 89 4.64 11.19 -12.73
C VAL A 89 3.25 10.81 -13.25
N GLN A 90 2.20 11.33 -12.61
CA GLN A 90 0.80 11.16 -13.00
C GLN A 90 0.33 9.70 -13.03
N VAL A 91 0.92 8.82 -12.22
CA VAL A 91 0.37 7.47 -12.03
C VAL A 91 -0.96 7.60 -11.28
N PRO A 92 -2.06 6.99 -11.76
CA PRO A 92 -3.34 7.08 -11.08
C PRO A 92 -3.26 6.61 -9.64
N GLY A 93 -3.86 7.41 -8.74
CA GLY A 93 -3.71 7.24 -7.29
C GLY A 93 -4.09 5.84 -6.82
N GLU A 94 -5.12 5.23 -7.40
CA GLU A 94 -5.56 3.88 -7.08
C GLU A 94 -4.50 2.80 -7.36
N ILE A 95 -3.73 2.96 -8.45
CA ILE A 95 -2.65 2.05 -8.83
C ILE A 95 -1.48 2.21 -7.86
N ALA A 96 -1.10 3.45 -7.57
CA ALA A 96 -0.08 3.77 -6.59
C ALA A 96 -0.43 3.19 -5.21
N ASP A 97 -1.65 3.44 -4.72
CA ASP A 97 -2.12 3.01 -3.41
C ASP A 97 -2.20 1.48 -3.31
N ARG A 98 -2.63 0.77 -4.37
CA ARG A 98 -2.58 -0.70 -4.44
C ARG A 98 -1.15 -1.22 -4.28
N HIS A 99 -0.19 -0.61 -4.98
CA HIS A 99 1.19 -1.04 -4.92
C HIS A 99 1.83 -0.76 -3.56
N LEU A 100 1.62 0.44 -2.99
CA LEU A 100 2.09 0.80 -1.65
C LEU A 100 1.52 -0.11 -0.57
N LYS A 101 0.22 -0.44 -0.67
CA LYS A 101 -0.42 -1.40 0.25
C LYS A 101 0.22 -2.79 0.15
N LYS A 102 0.48 -3.27 -1.06
CA LYS A 102 1.17 -4.57 -1.27
C LYS A 102 2.56 -4.56 -0.64
N LEU A 103 3.35 -3.50 -0.88
CA LEU A 103 4.68 -3.33 -0.29
C LEU A 103 4.62 -3.30 1.23
N ARG A 104 3.71 -2.51 1.81
CA ARG A 104 3.50 -2.43 3.27
C ARG A 104 3.23 -3.81 3.85
N ILE A 105 2.25 -4.55 3.31
CA ILE A 105 1.87 -5.89 3.79
C ILE A 105 3.06 -6.86 3.72
N GLN A 106 3.80 -6.85 2.61
CA GLN A 106 4.95 -7.75 2.45
C GLN A 106 6.05 -7.45 3.48
N VAL A 107 6.40 -6.17 3.64
CA VAL A 107 7.41 -5.75 4.61
C VAL A 107 6.95 -6.05 6.04
N THR A 108 5.69 -5.78 6.39
CA THR A 108 5.12 -6.13 7.70
C THR A 108 5.21 -7.63 8.00
N ARG A 109 4.92 -8.50 7.01
CA ARG A 109 5.02 -9.96 7.20
C ARG A 109 6.46 -10.40 7.47
N ASN A 110 7.42 -9.84 6.73
CA ASN A 110 8.83 -10.16 6.92
C ASN A 110 9.30 -9.73 8.32
N VAL A 111 8.98 -8.49 8.73
CA VAL A 111 9.33 -7.98 10.06
C VAL A 111 8.73 -8.83 11.17
N LEU A 112 7.45 -9.19 11.05
CA LEU A 112 6.80 -10.06 12.02
C LEU A 112 7.52 -11.39 12.16
N GLN A 113 7.88 -12.01 11.02
CA GLN A 113 8.60 -13.28 11.01
C GLN A 113 9.97 -13.17 11.71
N GLU A 114 10.76 -12.15 11.38
CA GLU A 114 12.07 -11.91 12.01
C GLU A 114 11.93 -11.68 13.53
N LEU A 115 10.98 -10.85 13.95
CA LEU A 115 10.73 -10.56 15.36
C LEU A 115 10.21 -11.77 16.12
N MET A 116 9.39 -12.63 15.48
CA MET A 116 8.96 -13.90 16.07
C MET A 116 10.14 -14.85 16.30
N TYR A 117 11.08 -14.93 15.35
CA TYR A 117 12.30 -15.72 15.53
C TYR A 117 13.18 -15.16 16.66
N ALA A 118 13.38 -13.84 16.71
CA ALA A 118 14.14 -13.19 17.78
C ALA A 118 13.49 -13.40 19.15
N GLU A 119 12.16 -13.28 19.24
CA GLU A 119 11.41 -13.56 20.46
C GLU A 119 11.53 -15.02 20.90
N ALA A 120 11.42 -15.97 19.97
CA ALA A 120 11.56 -17.39 20.26
C ALA A 120 12.97 -17.74 20.73
N ALA A 121 14.01 -17.17 20.11
CA ALA A 121 15.40 -17.34 20.54
C ALA A 121 15.61 -16.85 21.97
N ARG A 122 15.10 -15.65 22.28
CA ARG A 122 15.12 -15.07 23.63
C ARG A 122 14.41 -15.94 24.66
N LYS A 123 13.22 -16.45 24.32
CA LYS A 123 12.44 -17.34 25.22
C LYS A 123 13.10 -18.71 25.43
N SER A 124 13.89 -19.16 24.47
CA SER A 124 14.61 -20.44 24.53
C SER A 124 15.98 -20.34 25.25
N GLY A 125 16.40 -19.14 25.64
CA GLY A 125 17.70 -18.92 26.29
C GLY A 125 18.91 -18.94 25.35
N LEU A 126 18.69 -18.85 24.03
CA LEU A 126 19.77 -18.64 23.06
C LEU A 126 20.29 -17.20 23.17
N PRO A 127 21.62 -16.97 23.13
CA PRO A 127 22.18 -15.62 23.07
C PRO A 127 21.75 -14.93 21.76
N GLN A 128 21.42 -13.64 21.85
CA GLN A 128 21.07 -12.77 20.72
C GLN A 128 22.32 -12.24 20.03
#